data_AF-A0AB72WVX2-F1
#
_entry.id   AF-A0AB72WVX2-F1
#
_cell.length_a   1.000
_cell.length_b   1.000
_cell.length_c   1.000
_cell.angle_alpha   90.00
_cell.angle_beta   90.00
_cell.angle_gamma   90.00
#
_symmetry.space_group_name_H-M   'P 1'
#
loop_
_entity.id
_entity.type
_entity.pdbx_description
1 polymer ?
#
loop_
_entity_poly.entity_id
_entity_poly.type
_entity_poly.pdbx_seq_one_letter_code
_entity_poly.pdbx_strand_id
1 'polypeptide(L)'
;MWAHYGSKHHGICLGFDVSDELAMQVSYEPERLRMDIDLTRPHAGLSRETIQRMLLTKFDAWRYENEYRVMAELKDQDANGLYYTDFSESLKLREVILGVRCKITQEEVASWVGDLGNPVEIRKARLAFKKFEVVEQHNQPVMLAGKEAL
;
A
#
# COMPACT_ATOMS: atom_id res chain seq x y z
N MET A 1 -5.10 -0.35 -11.36
CA MET A 1 -4.85 -0.12 -9.92
C MET A 1 -4.53 1.34 -9.61
N TRP A 2 -3.30 1.81 -9.86
CA TRP A 2 -2.85 3.13 -9.40
C TRP A 2 -3.65 4.33 -9.92
N ALA A 3 -4.25 4.26 -11.11
CA ALA A 3 -5.14 5.31 -11.61
C ALA A 3 -6.36 5.56 -10.70
N HIS A 4 -6.88 4.51 -10.05
CA HIS A 4 -8.05 4.57 -9.18
C HIS A 4 -7.72 5.19 -7.82
N TYR A 5 -6.56 4.84 -7.25
CA TYR A 5 -6.19 5.22 -5.89
C TYR A 5 -5.23 6.43 -5.83
N GLY A 6 -4.45 6.66 -6.88
CA GLY A 6 -3.43 7.72 -6.96
C GLY A 6 -3.92 9.03 -7.55
N SER A 7 -5.20 9.40 -7.33
CA SER A 7 -5.80 10.63 -7.87
C SER A 7 -5.53 10.83 -9.37
N LYS A 8 -5.83 9.82 -10.21
CA LYS A 8 -5.57 9.85 -11.66
C LYS A 8 -4.09 10.10 -11.99
N HIS A 9 -3.18 9.44 -11.27
CA HIS A 9 -1.72 9.55 -11.38
C HIS A 9 -1.11 10.89 -10.94
N HIS A 10 -1.80 11.72 -10.15
CA HIS A 10 -1.18 12.89 -9.52
C HIS A 10 -0.46 12.54 -8.22
N GLY A 11 -0.82 11.41 -7.58
CA GLY A 11 -0.19 10.94 -6.36
C GLY A 11 1.11 10.16 -6.59
N ILE A 12 1.60 9.59 -5.50
CA ILE A 12 2.74 8.67 -5.46
C ILE A 12 2.26 7.24 -5.14
N CYS A 13 3.10 6.26 -5.39
CA CYS A 13 2.92 4.87 -4.94
C CYS A 13 4.13 4.50 -4.09
N LEU A 14 3.88 3.84 -2.96
CA LEU A 14 4.93 3.37 -2.06
C LEU A 14 5.02 1.85 -2.19
N GLY A 15 6.22 1.34 -2.45
CA GLY A 15 6.52 -0.08 -2.47
C GLY A 15 7.33 -0.48 -1.24
N PHE A 16 6.94 -1.59 -0.62
CA PHE A 16 7.49 -2.05 0.64
C PHE A 16 7.94 -3.50 0.54
N ASP A 17 9.02 -3.83 1.25
CA ASP A 17 9.26 -5.20 1.71
C ASP A 17 8.46 -5.40 2.99
N VAL A 18 7.58 -6.41 3.00
CA VAL A 18 6.69 -6.72 4.12
C VAL A 18 6.95 -8.15 4.57
N SER A 19 7.07 -8.37 5.87
CA SER A 19 7.17 -9.73 6.43
C SER A 19 5.90 -10.54 6.13
N ASP A 20 6.08 -11.81 5.77
CA ASP A 20 4.98 -12.76 5.57
C ASP A 20 4.09 -12.91 6.83
N GLU A 21 4.64 -12.63 8.01
CA GLU A 21 3.88 -12.64 9.27
C GLU A 21 2.84 -11.52 9.36
N LEU A 22 3.07 -10.40 8.66
CA LEU A 22 2.15 -9.25 8.62
C LEU A 22 1.18 -9.33 7.43
N ALA A 23 1.64 -9.90 6.32
CA ALA A 23 0.92 -9.87 5.05
C ALA A 23 -0.20 -10.92 5.02
N MET A 24 -1.45 -10.46 5.09
CA MET A 24 -2.62 -11.32 4.93
C MET A 24 -3.15 -11.25 3.50
N GLN A 25 -3.13 -12.39 2.80
CA GLN A 25 -3.68 -12.47 1.45
C GLN A 25 -5.21 -12.34 1.45
N VAL A 26 -5.74 -11.53 0.53
CA VAL A 26 -7.18 -11.41 0.32
C VAL A 26 -7.71 -12.63 -0.42
N SER A 27 -8.77 -13.23 0.10
CA SER A 27 -9.57 -14.26 -0.55
C SER A 27 -10.60 -13.62 -1.48
N TYR A 28 -10.83 -14.25 -2.62
CA TYR A 28 -11.72 -13.71 -3.67
C TYR A 28 -12.87 -14.68 -3.92
N GLU A 29 -14.10 -14.20 -3.69
CA GLU A 29 -15.31 -15.02 -3.73
C GLU A 29 -16.34 -14.44 -4.71
N PRO A 30 -17.04 -15.27 -5.50
CA PRO A 30 -18.06 -14.82 -6.45
C PRO A 30 -19.41 -14.51 -5.77
N GLU A 31 -19.62 -14.97 -4.54
CA GLU A 31 -20.84 -14.75 -3.78
C GLU A 31 -20.54 -14.04 -2.45
N ARG A 32 -21.57 -13.41 -1.88
CA ARG A 32 -21.46 -12.79 -0.55
C ARG A 32 -21.24 -13.87 0.51
N LEU A 33 -20.35 -13.58 1.47
CA LEU A 33 -20.18 -14.43 2.66
C LEU A 33 -21.53 -14.61 3.37
N ARG A 34 -21.89 -15.86 3.63
CA ARG A 34 -23.03 -16.19 4.50
C ARG A 34 -22.54 -16.18 5.93
N MET A 35 -23.21 -15.40 6.78
CA MET A 35 -22.88 -15.31 8.19
C MET A 35 -24.15 -15.25 9.03
N ASP A 36 -24.09 -15.85 10.21
CA ASP A 36 -25.16 -15.80 11.19
C ASP A 36 -25.01 -14.53 12.03
N ILE A 37 -25.70 -13.46 11.62
CA ILE A 37 -25.73 -12.18 12.31
C ILE A 37 -26.89 -12.18 13.30
N ASP A 38 -26.57 -12.05 14.59
CA ASP A 38 -27.55 -11.92 15.67
C ASP A 38 -27.37 -10.58 16.38
N LEU A 39 -28.15 -9.58 15.95
CA LEU A 39 -28.11 -8.22 16.49
C LEU A 39 -28.49 -8.12 17.98
N THR A 40 -29.02 -9.18 18.58
CA THR A 40 -29.35 -9.20 20.01
C THR A 40 -28.13 -9.52 20.88
N ARG A 41 -27.04 -10.02 20.29
CA ARG A 41 -25.79 -10.34 20.98
C ARG A 41 -24.74 -9.24 20.83
N PRO A 42 -23.79 -9.12 21.77
CA PRO A 42 -22.59 -8.29 21.58
C PRO A 42 -21.91 -8.59 20.25
N HIS A 43 -21.42 -7.55 19.57
CA HIS A 43 -20.80 -7.64 18.24
C HIS A 43 -21.64 -8.39 17.19
N ALA A 44 -22.96 -8.33 17.33
CA ALA A 44 -23.92 -9.06 16.50
C ALA A 44 -23.68 -10.59 16.44
N GLY A 45 -23.09 -11.16 17.49
CA GLY A 45 -22.74 -12.59 17.56
C GLY A 45 -21.50 -12.99 16.75
N LEU A 46 -20.77 -12.01 16.18
CA LEU A 46 -19.62 -12.28 15.32
C LEU A 46 -18.35 -12.52 16.13
N SER A 47 -17.62 -13.58 15.77
CA SER A 47 -16.28 -13.84 16.31
C SER A 47 -15.22 -12.98 15.62
N ARG A 48 -14.03 -12.88 16.24
CA ARG A 48 -12.88 -12.18 15.65
C ARG A 48 -12.49 -12.79 14.30
N GLU A 49 -12.51 -14.11 14.19
CA GLU A 49 -12.20 -14.85 12.97
C GLU A 49 -13.21 -14.55 11.86
N THR A 50 -14.48 -14.38 12.23
CA THR A 50 -15.54 -14.02 11.28
C THR A 50 -15.32 -12.61 10.74
N ILE A 51 -15.03 -11.65 11.62
CA ILE A 51 -14.70 -10.28 11.23
C ILE A 51 -13.45 -10.25 10.35
N GLN A 52 -12.40 -10.97 10.71
CA GLN A 52 -11.18 -11.06 9.91
C GLN A 52 -11.47 -11.63 8.52
N ARG A 53 -12.30 -12.67 8.41
CA ARG A 53 -12.73 -13.22 7.12
C ARG A 53 -13.47 -12.18 6.27
N MET A 54 -14.36 -11.38 6.88
CA MET A 54 -15.03 -10.29 6.17
C MET A 54 -14.03 -9.27 5.64
N LEU A 55 -13.05 -8.89 6.46
CA LEU A 55 -12.01 -7.93 6.10
C LEU A 55 -10.98 -8.50 5.12
N LEU A 56 -10.92 -9.81 4.92
CA LEU A 56 -10.00 -10.45 3.98
C LEU A 56 -10.73 -11.08 2.78
N THR A 57 -12.03 -10.81 2.60
CA THR A 57 -12.78 -11.30 1.44
C THR A 57 -13.16 -10.15 0.51
N LYS A 58 -12.91 -10.33 -0.79
CA LYS A 58 -13.29 -9.38 -1.83
C LYS A 58 -14.02 -10.10 -2.95
N PHE A 59 -14.83 -9.37 -3.71
CA PHE A 59 -15.57 -9.94 -4.83
C PHE A 59 -14.62 -10.38 -5.95
N ASP A 60 -14.88 -11.56 -6.55
CA ASP A 60 -14.01 -12.23 -7.51
C ASP A 60 -13.57 -11.37 -8.71
N ALA A 61 -14.42 -10.46 -9.19
CA ALA A 61 -14.07 -9.56 -10.30
C ALA A 61 -12.84 -8.66 -10.02
N TRP A 62 -12.43 -8.52 -8.74
CA TRP A 62 -11.26 -7.77 -8.31
C TRP A 62 -10.00 -8.63 -8.14
N ARG A 63 -10.04 -9.92 -8.51
CA ARG A 63 -8.91 -10.85 -8.34
C ARG A 63 -7.61 -10.37 -8.99
N TYR A 64 -7.71 -9.61 -10.08
CA TYR A 64 -6.54 -9.03 -10.76
C TYR A 64 -5.71 -8.10 -9.89
N GLU A 65 -6.25 -7.61 -8.76
CA GLU A 65 -5.52 -6.77 -7.83
C GLU A 65 -4.47 -7.53 -7.03
N ASN A 66 -4.63 -8.86 -6.86
CA ASN A 66 -3.77 -9.72 -6.06
C ASN A 66 -3.44 -9.08 -4.69
N GLU A 67 -4.48 -8.65 -3.99
CA GLU A 67 -4.40 -7.76 -2.84
C GLU A 67 -3.90 -8.50 -1.59
N TYR A 68 -3.01 -7.85 -0.85
CA TYR A 68 -2.60 -8.22 0.51
C TYR A 68 -2.97 -7.08 1.44
N ARG A 69 -3.32 -7.40 2.69
CA ARG A 69 -3.64 -6.44 3.74
C ARG A 69 -2.75 -6.66 4.95
N VAL A 70 -2.37 -5.58 5.60
CA VAL A 70 -1.77 -5.58 6.93
C VAL A 70 -2.79 -5.00 7.90
N MET A 71 -3.04 -5.69 9.02
CA MET A 71 -3.90 -5.17 10.08
C MET A 71 -3.01 -4.55 11.15
N ALA A 72 -3.14 -3.24 11.35
CA ALA A 72 -2.43 -2.51 12.39
C ALA A 72 -3.38 -2.16 13.53
N GLU A 73 -2.87 -2.22 14.76
CA GLU A 73 -3.58 -1.67 15.91
C GLU A 73 -3.43 -0.15 15.90
N LEU A 74 -4.53 0.56 16.16
CA LEU A 74 -4.52 2.03 16.24
C LEU A 74 -3.96 2.48 17.59
N LYS A 75 -2.63 2.46 17.71
CA LYS A 75 -1.86 2.92 18.87
C LYS A 75 -1.30 4.31 18.62
N ASP A 76 -1.10 5.06 19.71
CA ASP A 76 -0.30 6.29 19.71
C ASP A 76 -0.73 7.31 18.63
N GLN A 77 -1.93 7.87 18.81
CA GLN A 77 -2.44 8.90 17.91
C GLN A 77 -1.49 10.11 17.89
N ASP A 78 -1.07 10.50 16.69
CA ASP A 78 -0.24 11.67 16.49
C ASP A 78 -1.03 12.97 16.76
N ALA A 79 -0.33 14.08 16.97
CA ALA A 79 -0.91 15.38 17.29
C ALA A 79 -1.87 15.91 16.19
N ASN A 80 -1.73 15.42 14.95
CA ASN A 80 -2.64 15.72 13.84
C ASN A 80 -3.93 14.87 13.85
N GLY A 81 -4.10 13.98 14.83
CA GLY A 81 -5.26 13.09 14.95
C GLY A 81 -5.19 11.84 14.09
N LEU A 82 -4.08 11.59 13.39
CA LEU A 82 -3.86 10.42 12.55
C LEU A 82 -3.03 9.37 13.30
N TYR A 83 -3.04 8.15 12.77
CA TYR A 83 -2.31 7.01 13.32
C TYR A 83 -1.29 6.54 12.28
N TYR A 84 -0.07 6.30 12.73
CA TYR A 84 1.04 5.87 11.88
C TYR A 84 1.69 4.64 12.48
N THR A 85 2.30 3.84 11.61
CA THR A 85 3.23 2.79 12.01
C THR A 85 4.62 3.18 11.56
N ASP A 86 5.60 2.97 12.41
CA ASP A 86 6.99 3.20 12.04
C ASP A 86 7.43 2.19 10.98
N PHE A 87 8.38 2.61 10.15
CA PHE A 87 9.13 1.68 9.31
C PHE A 87 10.00 0.79 10.21
N SER A 88 10.10 -0.49 9.85
CA SER A 88 10.80 -1.49 10.66
C SER A 88 11.36 -2.60 9.79
N GLU A 89 12.08 -3.55 10.41
CA GLU A 89 12.56 -4.75 9.71
C GLU A 89 11.46 -5.55 9.02
N SER A 90 10.22 -5.46 9.53
CA SER A 90 9.05 -6.15 9.00
C SER A 90 8.23 -5.33 7.99
N LEU A 91 8.52 -4.04 7.85
CA LEU A 91 7.84 -3.10 6.95
C LEU A 91 8.84 -2.03 6.48
N LYS A 92 9.61 -2.34 5.44
CA LYS A 92 10.66 -1.47 4.91
C LYS A 92 10.17 -0.77 3.66
N LEU A 93 10.28 0.56 3.61
CA LEU A 93 10.08 1.29 2.35
C LEU A 93 11.24 0.97 1.40
N ARG A 94 10.94 0.55 0.18
CA ARG A 94 11.95 0.19 -0.85
C ARG A 94 11.88 1.05 -2.08
N GLU A 95 10.69 1.50 -2.43
CA GLU A 95 10.52 2.36 -3.58
C GLU A 95 9.41 3.40 -3.41
N VAL A 96 9.60 4.52 -4.06
CA VAL A 96 8.59 5.56 -4.27
C VAL A 96 8.44 5.80 -5.76
N ILE A 97 7.27 5.50 -6.31
CA ILE A 97 6.97 5.71 -7.72
C ILE A 97 6.11 6.97 -7.84
N LEU A 98 6.62 7.98 -8.55
CA LEU A 98 5.92 9.23 -8.81
C LEU A 98 4.97 9.06 -9.99
N GLY A 99 3.70 9.41 -9.79
CA GLY A 99 2.66 9.28 -10.81
C GLY A 99 2.98 10.05 -12.09
N VAL A 100 2.43 9.58 -13.21
CA VAL A 100 2.57 10.20 -14.54
C VAL A 100 2.31 11.71 -14.52
N ARG A 101 1.31 12.14 -13.74
CA ARG A 101 0.88 13.54 -13.61
C ARG A 101 1.32 14.18 -12.28
N CYS A 102 2.09 13.46 -11.48
CA CYS A 102 2.63 13.96 -10.22
C CYS A 102 3.61 15.11 -10.51
N LYS A 103 3.45 16.21 -9.79
CA LYS A 103 4.31 17.40 -9.93
C LYS A 103 5.48 17.42 -8.95
N ILE A 104 5.39 16.62 -7.89
CA ILE A 104 6.46 16.43 -6.92
C ILE A 104 7.67 15.83 -7.65
N THR A 105 8.87 16.33 -7.37
CA THR A 105 10.12 15.86 -7.98
C THR A 105 10.76 14.73 -7.17
N GLN A 106 11.74 14.04 -7.77
CA GLN A 106 12.48 12.98 -7.07
C GLN A 106 13.28 13.56 -5.90
N GLU A 107 13.80 14.78 -6.04
CA GLU A 107 14.56 15.51 -5.01
C GLU A 107 13.68 15.89 -3.81
N GLU A 108 12.46 16.37 -4.06
CA GLU A 108 11.51 16.68 -2.99
C GLU A 108 11.20 15.42 -2.18
N VAL A 109 10.92 14.30 -2.85
CA VAL A 109 10.68 13.02 -2.17
C VAL A 109 11.92 12.54 -1.41
N ALA A 110 13.11 12.63 -2.02
CA ALA A 110 14.35 12.24 -1.36
C ALA A 110 14.59 13.02 -0.06
N SER A 111 14.19 14.30 -0.01
CA SER A 111 14.28 15.12 1.20
C SER A 111 13.33 14.66 2.32
N TRP A 112 12.23 13.99 1.99
CA TRP A 112 11.25 13.47 2.96
C TRP A 112 11.59 12.07 3.45
N VAL A 113 12.22 11.23 2.61
CA VAL A 113 12.60 9.85 2.97
C VAL A 113 13.56 9.84 4.16
N GLY A 114 14.48 10.80 4.22
CA GLY A 114 15.45 10.90 5.32
C GLY A 114 16.44 9.73 5.35
N ASP A 115 16.89 9.37 6.54
CA ASP A 115 17.78 8.24 6.79
C ASP A 115 16.97 7.07 7.36
N LEU A 116 16.82 6.01 6.56
CA LEU A 116 16.06 4.82 6.93
C LEU A 116 16.96 3.62 7.17
N GLY A 117 18.29 3.77 7.03
CA GLY A 117 19.24 2.67 7.11
C GLY A 117 19.16 1.67 5.95
N ASN A 118 18.40 1.97 4.89
CA ASN A 118 18.29 1.14 3.69
C ASN A 118 18.04 1.99 2.43
N PRO A 119 18.57 1.58 1.25
CA PRO A 119 18.31 2.30 0.02
C PRO A 119 16.82 2.29 -0.33
N VAL A 120 16.31 3.45 -0.76
CA VAL A 120 14.97 3.65 -1.31
C VAL A 120 15.10 4.19 -2.73
N GLU A 121 14.51 3.49 -3.69
CA GLU A 121 14.49 3.89 -5.08
C GLU A 121 13.34 4.85 -5.37
N ILE A 122 13.62 6.01 -5.96
CA ILE A 122 12.60 6.98 -6.35
C ILE A 122 12.55 7.01 -7.87
N ARG A 123 11.40 6.62 -8.43
CA ARG A 123 11.20 6.41 -9.87
C ARG A 123 10.07 7.28 -10.39
N LYS A 124 10.15 7.71 -11.66
CA LYS A 124 9.05 8.40 -12.34
C LYS A 124 8.32 7.44 -13.26
N ALA A 125 7.00 7.43 -13.19
CA ALA A 125 6.16 6.71 -14.14
C ALA A 125 5.78 7.58 -15.36
N ARG A 126 5.51 6.91 -16.49
CA ARG A 126 4.94 7.49 -17.71
C ARG A 126 3.95 6.52 -18.36
N LEU A 127 3.22 6.99 -19.37
CA LEU A 127 2.45 6.10 -20.24
C LEU A 127 3.36 5.44 -21.27
N ALA A 128 3.10 4.17 -21.57
CA ALA A 128 3.72 3.47 -22.69
C ALA A 128 3.29 4.09 -24.02
N PHE A 129 4.18 4.10 -25.02
CA PHE A 129 3.90 4.78 -26.30
C PHE A 129 2.89 4.04 -27.18
N LYS A 130 2.82 2.72 -27.07
CA LYS A 130 2.06 1.84 -27.97
C LYS A 130 1.15 0.86 -27.24
N LYS A 131 1.04 0.98 -25.91
CA LYS A 131 0.30 0.04 -25.06
C LYS A 131 -0.47 0.79 -23.99
N PHE A 132 -1.55 0.19 -23.51
CA PHE A 132 -2.34 0.71 -22.38
C PHE A 132 -1.69 0.33 -21.04
N GLU A 133 -0.43 0.71 -20.88
CA GLU A 133 0.42 0.36 -19.73
C GLU A 133 1.04 1.62 -19.13
N VAL A 134 1.27 1.59 -17.81
CA VAL A 134 2.10 2.57 -17.11
C VAL A 134 3.47 1.93 -16.93
N VAL A 135 4.52 2.61 -17.39
CA VAL A 135 5.90 2.11 -17.42
C VAL A 135 6.84 3.15 -16.81
N GLU A 136 8.08 2.74 -16.53
CA GLU A 136 9.11 3.64 -16.04
C GLU A 136 9.50 4.70 -17.09
N GLN A 137 9.79 5.91 -16.61
CA GLN A 137 10.36 7.01 -17.39
C GLN A 137 11.89 6.93 -17.35
N HIS A 138 12.48 6.26 -18.32
CA HIS A 138 13.94 6.10 -18.39
C HIS A 138 14.72 7.39 -18.71
N ASN A 139 14.06 8.46 -19.19
CA ASN A 139 14.73 9.76 -19.37
C ASN A 139 14.93 10.52 -18.03
N GLN A 140 14.36 10.01 -16.93
CA GLN A 140 14.62 10.49 -15.58
C GLN A 140 15.20 9.31 -14.80
N PRO A 141 16.53 9.26 -14.62
CA PRO A 141 17.18 8.16 -13.91
C PRO A 141 16.61 7.95 -12.52
N VAL A 142 16.69 6.71 -12.02
CA VAL A 142 16.33 6.38 -10.65
C VAL A 142 17.20 7.19 -9.69
N MET A 143 16.56 7.81 -8.70
CA MET A 143 17.25 8.47 -7.59
C MET A 143 17.25 7.55 -6.37
N LEU A 144 18.36 7.51 -5.64
CA LEU A 144 18.49 6.74 -4.41
C LEU A 144 18.46 7.67 -3.20
N ALA A 145 17.66 7.30 -2.19
CA ALA A 145 17.60 7.93 -0.87
C ALA A 145 17.73 6.86 0.23
N GLY A 146 17.64 7.26 1.51
CA GLY A 146 17.50 6.31 2.63
C GLY A 146 18.77 5.65 3.16
N LYS A 147 19.95 5.96 2.61
CA LYS A 147 21.32 5.51 2.99
C LYS A 147 21.44 4.17 3.73
N GLU A 148 22.10 3.22 3.09
CA GLU A 148 22.62 2.02 3.77
C GLU A 148 23.76 2.42 4.70
N ALA A 149 23.77 1.95 5.95
CA ALA A 149 24.92 2.13 6.82
C ALA A 149 26.13 1.41 6.19
N LEU A 150 27.24 2.15 5.98
CA LEU A 150 28.52 1.61 5.52
C LEU A 150 29.12 0.61 6.52
#